data_AF-A0A966BTV2-F1
#
_entry.id   AF-A0A966BTV2-F1
#
_cell.length_a   1.000
_cell.length_b   1.000
_cell.length_c   1.000
_cell.angle_alpha   90.00
_cell.angle_beta   90.00
_cell.angle_gamma   90.00
#
_symmetry.space_group_name_H-M   'P 1'
#
loop_
_entity.id
_entity.type
_entity.pdbx_description
1 polymer ?
#
loop_
_entity_poly.entity_id
_entity_poly.type
_entity_poly.pdbx_seq_one_letter_code
_entity_poly.pdbx_strand_id
1 'polypeptide(L)'
;MRPGAYLLAITVLATTGVIAEPDLMRFEPEQIIAWPTVKFAGQTVYSLQDAQAAGASHAAVRAACDSATASGLILERQIDLEVTPIVEWHWRIDSVYSDLDERSKRGDDYPARVYVVAQRWPQWRSRVISYVWSNAQPVGSDWPNAF
;
A
#
# COMPACT_ATOMS: atom_id res chain seq x y z
N MET A 1 54.63 -40.54 -42.59
CA MET A 1 54.25 -39.67 -41.46
C MET A 1 52.96 -38.96 -41.82
N ARG A 2 51.87 -39.18 -41.06
CA ARG A 2 50.58 -38.49 -41.24
C ARG A 2 50.36 -37.56 -40.04
N PRO A 3 50.07 -36.26 -40.20
CA PRO A 3 49.77 -35.39 -39.07
C PRO A 3 48.32 -35.61 -38.62
N GLY A 4 48.12 -35.89 -37.34
CA GLY A 4 46.80 -35.99 -36.73
C GLY A 4 46.28 -34.60 -36.38
N ALA A 5 45.09 -34.25 -36.85
CA ALA A 5 44.38 -33.05 -36.44
C ALA A 5 43.51 -33.38 -35.21
N TYR A 6 43.68 -32.64 -34.12
CA TYR A 6 42.81 -32.72 -32.95
C TYR A 6 41.86 -31.53 -32.96
N LEU A 7 40.55 -31.78 -33.03
CA LEU A 7 39.53 -30.77 -32.81
C LEU A 7 39.27 -30.64 -31.30
N LEU A 8 39.43 -29.43 -30.78
CA LEU A 8 39.01 -29.08 -29.43
C LEU A 8 37.57 -28.55 -29.48
N ALA A 9 36.62 -29.33 -28.97
CA ALA A 9 35.24 -28.88 -28.80
C ALA A 9 35.11 -28.20 -27.43
N ILE A 10 34.84 -26.89 -27.40
CA ILE A 10 34.54 -26.14 -26.19
C ILE A 10 33.02 -26.17 -25.99
N THR A 11 32.57 -26.94 -25.02
CA THR A 11 31.16 -26.96 -24.61
C THR A 11 30.93 -25.82 -23.62
N VAL A 12 30.25 -24.76 -24.05
CA VAL A 12 29.82 -23.68 -23.16
C VAL A 12 28.56 -24.14 -22.44
N LEU A 13 28.67 -24.46 -21.15
CA LEU A 13 27.52 -24.66 -20.29
C LEU A 13 26.94 -23.28 -19.95
N ALA A 14 25.86 -22.89 -20.63
CA ALA A 14 25.08 -21.73 -20.22
C ALA A 14 24.27 -22.12 -18.98
N THR A 15 24.71 -21.70 -17.79
CA THR A 15 23.87 -21.77 -16.60
C THR A 15 22.84 -20.66 -16.70
N THR A 16 21.60 -20.99 -17.06
CA THR A 16 20.46 -20.11 -16.83
C THR A 16 20.27 -19.98 -15.33
N GLY A 17 20.91 -18.98 -14.72
CA GLY A 17 20.58 -18.57 -13.37
C GLY A 17 19.14 -18.06 -13.38
N VAL A 18 18.23 -18.80 -12.76
CA VAL A 18 16.93 -18.26 -12.38
C VAL A 18 17.22 -17.28 -11.25
N ILE A 19 17.26 -15.99 -11.57
CA ILE A 19 17.21 -14.96 -10.53
C ILE A 19 15.78 -15.04 -10.01
N ALA A 20 15.60 -15.51 -8.77
CA ALA A 20 14.32 -15.42 -8.10
C ALA A 20 13.94 -13.94 -8.07
N GLU A 21 12.85 -13.58 -8.75
CA GLU A 21 12.30 -12.24 -8.58
C GLU A 21 11.98 -12.07 -7.09
N PRO A 22 12.33 -10.92 -6.48
CA PRO A 22 11.89 -10.66 -5.12
C PRO A 22 10.38 -10.87 -5.08
N ASP A 23 9.90 -11.53 -4.02
CA ASP A 23 8.47 -11.73 -3.78
C ASP A 23 7.82 -10.33 -3.68
N LEU A 24 7.40 -9.80 -4.83
CA LEU A 24 6.78 -8.49 -4.93
C LEU A 24 5.45 -8.64 -4.20
N MET A 25 5.39 -8.10 -2.99
CA MET A 25 4.23 -8.15 -2.12
C MET A 25 3.14 -7.23 -2.68
N ARG A 26 2.53 -7.66 -3.78
CA ARG A 26 1.42 -7.01 -4.47
C ARG A 26 0.11 -7.59 -3.93
N PHE A 27 -0.82 -6.70 -3.65
CA PHE A 27 -2.15 -7.07 -3.20
C PHE A 27 -3.18 -6.58 -4.21
N GLU A 28 -3.88 -7.54 -4.80
CA GLU A 28 -5.03 -7.25 -5.64
C GLU A 28 -6.23 -6.81 -4.79
N PRO A 29 -7.18 -6.05 -5.34
CA PRO A 29 -8.37 -5.59 -4.61
C PRO A 29 -9.15 -6.70 -3.89
N GLU A 30 -9.23 -7.88 -4.49
CA GLU A 30 -9.87 -9.08 -3.92
C GLU A 30 -9.16 -9.58 -2.65
N GLN A 31 -7.85 -9.34 -2.54
CA GLN A 31 -7.07 -9.67 -1.35
C GLN A 31 -7.21 -8.57 -0.29
N ILE A 32 -7.20 -7.29 -0.70
CA ILE A 32 -7.33 -6.15 0.20
C ILE A 32 -8.69 -6.15 0.90
N ILE A 33 -9.78 -6.40 0.18
CA ILE A 33 -11.13 -6.41 0.77
C ILE A 33 -11.32 -7.52 1.82
N ALA A 34 -10.50 -8.56 1.77
CA ALA A 34 -10.52 -9.66 2.74
C ALA A 34 -9.71 -9.35 4.02
N TRP A 35 -9.01 -8.21 4.07
CA TRP A 35 -8.23 -7.85 5.25
C TRP A 35 -9.13 -7.57 6.47
N PRO A 36 -8.65 -7.85 7.69
CA PRO A 36 -9.34 -7.48 8.92
C PRO A 36 -9.75 -6.01 8.93
N THR A 37 -11.01 -5.75 9.28
CA THR A 37 -11.52 -4.39 9.49
C THR A 37 -11.29 -3.96 10.93
N VAL A 38 -10.63 -2.83 11.12
CA VAL A 38 -10.55 -2.13 12.41
C VAL A 38 -11.48 -0.93 12.40
N LYS A 39 -12.31 -0.80 13.43
CA LYS A 39 -13.29 0.27 13.59
C LYS A 39 -12.78 1.32 14.57
N PHE A 40 -12.87 2.58 14.19
CA PHE A 40 -12.59 3.74 15.05
C PHE A 40 -13.89 4.45 15.45
N ALA A 41 -14.81 4.62 14.51
CA ALA A 41 -16.18 5.09 14.71
C ALA A 41 -17.09 4.45 13.66
N GLY A 42 -18.28 3.96 14.01
CA GLY A 42 -19.17 3.32 13.03
C GLY A 42 -18.48 2.23 12.17
N GLN A 43 -18.94 2.05 10.93
CA GLN A 43 -18.31 1.13 9.97
C GLN A 43 -18.43 1.67 8.54
N THR A 44 -17.29 1.79 7.86
CA THR A 44 -17.21 2.06 6.43
C THR A 44 -17.68 0.83 5.65
N VAL A 45 -18.45 1.04 4.59
CA VAL A 45 -18.91 -0.03 3.71
C VAL A 45 -17.86 -0.23 2.62
N TYR A 46 -17.22 -1.39 2.61
CA TYR A 46 -16.26 -1.80 1.58
C TYR A 46 -16.93 -2.71 0.55
N SER A 47 -16.63 -2.49 -0.73
CA SER A 47 -17.13 -3.32 -1.83
C SER A 47 -16.06 -3.45 -2.92
N LEU A 48 -16.02 -4.60 -3.59
CA LEU A 48 -15.19 -4.78 -4.77
C LEU A 48 -15.89 -4.12 -5.96
N GLN A 49 -15.14 -3.35 -6.75
CA GLN A 49 -15.58 -2.77 -8.01
C GLN A 49 -14.70 -3.32 -9.12
N ASP A 50 -15.31 -3.75 -10.23
CA ASP A 50 -14.54 -4.04 -11.44
C ASP A 50 -13.96 -2.74 -12.05
N ALA A 51 -13.11 -2.88 -13.05
CA ALA A 51 -12.45 -1.75 -13.71
C ALA A 51 -13.44 -0.70 -14.26
N GLN A 52 -14.57 -1.17 -14.81
CA GLN A 52 -15.58 -0.29 -15.42
C GLN A 52 -16.31 0.52 -14.34
N ALA A 53 -16.80 -0.13 -13.28
CA ALA A 53 -17.50 0.51 -12.18
C ALA A 53 -16.56 1.39 -11.35
N ALA A 54 -15.29 0.98 -11.22
CA ALA A 54 -14.25 1.80 -10.64
C ALA A 54 -13.86 2.98 -11.52
N GLY A 55 -14.17 2.99 -12.82
CA GLY A 55 -13.70 4.01 -13.77
C GLY A 55 -12.16 4.06 -13.83
N ALA A 56 -11.52 2.90 -13.83
CA ALA A 56 -10.07 2.71 -13.80
C ALA A 56 -9.66 1.58 -14.77
N SER A 57 -8.36 1.37 -14.96
CA SER A 57 -7.83 0.28 -15.79
C SER A 57 -7.83 -1.09 -15.10
N HIS A 58 -8.12 -1.13 -13.80
CA HIS A 58 -8.11 -2.33 -12.96
C HIS A 58 -9.24 -2.26 -11.94
N ALA A 59 -9.57 -3.39 -11.31
CA ALA A 59 -10.51 -3.44 -10.19
C ALA A 59 -10.04 -2.58 -9.01
N ALA A 60 -10.94 -2.25 -8.09
CA ALA A 60 -10.61 -1.47 -6.90
C ALA A 60 -11.51 -1.83 -5.71
N VAL A 61 -11.01 -1.59 -4.50
CA VAL A 61 -11.86 -1.57 -3.30
C VAL A 61 -12.49 -0.20 -3.18
N ARG A 62 -13.82 -0.13 -3.24
CA ARG A 62 -14.57 1.08 -2.97
C ARG A 62 -14.92 1.15 -1.48
N ALA A 63 -14.53 2.24 -0.85
CA ALA A 63 -14.93 2.61 0.50
C ALA A 63 -16.07 3.65 0.43
N ALA A 64 -17.20 3.37 1.07
CA ALA A 64 -18.30 4.30 1.24
C ALA A 64 -18.48 4.60 2.73
N CYS A 65 -18.37 5.87 3.10
CA CYS A 65 -18.52 6.37 4.46
C CYS A 65 -19.48 7.56 4.50
N ASP A 66 -19.90 7.90 5.71
CA ASP A 66 -20.64 9.10 6.09
C ASP A 66 -19.90 9.82 7.24
N SER A 67 -20.43 10.94 7.71
CA SER A 67 -19.81 11.75 8.77
C SER A 67 -19.68 11.07 10.14
N ALA A 68 -20.23 9.87 10.32
CA ALA A 68 -20.19 9.12 11.59
C ALA A 68 -19.35 7.84 11.51
N THR A 69 -18.67 7.60 10.38
CA THR A 69 -17.96 6.34 10.11
C THR A 69 -16.48 6.55 9.79
N ALA A 70 -15.63 5.81 10.49
CA ALA A 70 -14.19 5.73 10.35
C ALA A 70 -13.77 4.29 10.68
N SER A 71 -13.34 3.54 9.66
CA SER A 71 -12.77 2.21 9.80
C SER A 71 -11.69 2.00 8.74
N GLY A 72 -10.83 0.99 8.91
CA GLY A 72 -9.76 0.68 7.97
C GLY A 72 -9.60 -0.82 7.75
N LEU A 73 -9.15 -1.19 6.56
CA LEU A 73 -8.68 -2.53 6.21
C LEU A 73 -7.19 -2.62 6.54
N ILE A 74 -6.79 -3.58 7.38
CA ILE A 74 -5.42 -3.65 7.92
C ILE A 74 -4.72 -4.96 7.52
N LEU A 75 -3.53 -4.83 6.96
CA LEU A 75 -2.58 -5.92 6.83
C LEU A 75 -1.58 -5.88 7.99
N GLU A 76 -1.58 -6.92 8.83
CA GLU A 76 -0.55 -7.12 9.84
C GLU A 76 0.42 -8.22 9.42
N ARG A 77 1.69 -7.86 9.23
CA ARG A 77 2.73 -8.78 8.77
C ARG A 77 4.12 -8.28 9.18
N GLN A 78 5.04 -9.21 9.41
CA GLN A 78 6.47 -8.92 9.53
C GLN A 78 7.07 -8.71 8.14
N ILE A 79 7.64 -7.53 7.89
CA ILE A 79 8.25 -7.14 6.62
C ILE A 79 9.73 -6.80 6.88
N ASP A 80 10.63 -7.39 6.10
CA ASP A 80 12.03 -7.02 6.08
C ASP A 80 12.23 -5.79 5.19
N LEU A 81 12.54 -4.65 5.80
CA LEU A 81 12.71 -3.39 5.09
C LEU A 81 14.06 -3.30 4.37
N GLU A 82 15.02 -4.18 4.64
CA GLU A 82 16.25 -4.27 3.84
C GLU A 82 15.97 -4.88 2.46
N VAL A 83 14.91 -5.70 2.36
CA VAL A 83 14.48 -6.36 1.12
C VAL A 83 13.34 -5.60 0.43
N THR A 84 12.33 -5.15 1.18
CA THR A 84 11.12 -4.48 0.65
C THR A 84 10.89 -3.12 1.33
N PRO A 85 11.71 -2.09 1.05
CA PRO A 85 11.63 -0.79 1.72
C PRO A 85 10.51 0.12 1.18
N ILE A 86 9.98 -0.18 0.00
CA ILE A 86 9.05 0.70 -0.72
C ILE A 86 7.62 0.18 -0.59
N VAL A 87 6.71 1.08 -0.24
CA VAL A 87 5.26 0.87 -0.32
C VAL A 87 4.74 1.73 -1.46
N GLU A 88 4.10 1.09 -2.42
CA GLU A 88 3.38 1.74 -3.52
C GLU A 88 1.88 1.52 -3.31
N TRP A 89 1.09 2.55 -3.58
CA TRP A 89 -0.35 2.47 -3.47
C TRP A 89 -0.99 3.39 -4.52
N HIS A 90 -2.18 3.03 -4.98
CA HIS A 90 -3.01 3.87 -5.83
C HIS A 90 -4.42 3.98 -5.23
N TRP A 91 -4.97 5.18 -5.24
CA TRP A 91 -6.34 5.45 -4.82
C TRP A 91 -6.91 6.54 -5.73
N ARG A 92 -8.22 6.67 -5.71
CA ARG A 92 -8.95 7.81 -6.26
C ARG A 92 -9.95 8.27 -5.21
N ILE A 93 -10.15 9.57 -5.10
CA ILE A 93 -11.23 10.15 -4.31
C ILE A 93 -12.28 10.74 -5.25
N ASP A 94 -13.54 10.72 -4.85
CA ASP A 94 -14.62 11.33 -5.63
C ASP A 94 -14.79 12.82 -5.26
N SER A 95 -14.54 13.19 -4.01
CA SER A 95 -14.59 14.57 -3.53
C SER A 95 -13.74 14.78 -2.28
N VAL A 96 -13.44 16.05 -1.99
CA VAL A 96 -12.88 16.50 -0.71
C VAL A 96 -13.97 17.11 0.17
N TYR A 97 -13.69 17.25 1.46
CA TYR A 97 -14.54 17.91 2.44
C TYR A 97 -14.20 19.40 2.54
N SER A 98 -15.22 20.27 2.67
CA SER A 98 -15.02 21.70 2.90
C SER A 98 -15.00 22.03 4.40
N ASP A 99 -14.45 23.21 4.74
CA ASP A 99 -14.56 23.83 6.07
C ASP A 99 -13.94 23.01 7.23
N LEU A 100 -12.95 22.17 6.93
CA LEU A 100 -12.17 21.42 7.90
C LEU A 100 -10.79 22.04 8.12
N ASP A 101 -10.41 22.22 9.38
CA ASP A 101 -9.01 22.41 9.78
C ASP A 101 -8.40 21.07 10.16
N GLU A 102 -7.74 20.43 9.18
CA GLU A 102 -7.09 19.12 9.26
C GLU A 102 -5.98 19.04 10.31
N ARG A 103 -5.46 20.18 10.76
CA ARG A 103 -4.42 20.24 11.79
C ARG A 103 -5.01 20.31 13.21
N SER A 104 -6.33 20.43 13.31
CA SER A 104 -7.04 20.41 14.58
C SER A 104 -7.59 19.02 14.88
N LYS A 105 -7.64 18.63 16.15
CA LYS A 105 -8.21 17.34 16.59
C LYS A 105 -9.63 17.08 16.07
N ARG A 106 -10.44 18.14 15.93
CA ARG A 106 -11.83 18.06 15.44
C ARG A 106 -11.93 17.95 13.92
N GLY A 107 -10.95 18.50 13.20
CA GLY A 107 -10.93 18.52 11.74
C GLY A 107 -10.00 17.49 11.12
N ASP A 108 -9.35 16.62 11.91
CA ASP A 108 -8.51 15.51 11.43
C ASP A 108 -9.35 14.46 10.69
N ASP A 109 -9.85 14.82 9.52
CA ASP A 109 -10.59 13.97 8.60
C ASP A 109 -10.11 14.13 7.15
N TYR A 110 -10.02 13.02 6.42
CA TYR A 110 -9.45 12.98 5.07
C TYR A 110 -10.20 11.95 4.21
N PRO A 111 -10.41 12.21 2.92
CA PRO A 111 -11.05 11.27 2.00
C PRO A 111 -10.34 9.91 1.90
N ALA A 112 -9.02 9.88 2.07
CA ALA A 112 -8.23 8.65 2.08
C ALA A 112 -7.00 8.78 2.98
N ARG A 113 -6.63 7.69 3.65
CA ARG A 113 -5.40 7.59 4.45
C ARG A 113 -4.76 6.21 4.30
N VAL A 114 -3.44 6.17 4.20
CA VAL A 114 -2.62 4.96 4.39
C VAL A 114 -1.78 5.15 5.64
N TYR A 115 -1.91 4.20 6.57
CA TYR A 115 -1.09 4.13 7.77
C TYR A 115 0.02 3.11 7.60
N VAL A 116 1.25 3.54 7.84
CA VAL A 116 2.40 2.64 8.01
C VAL A 116 2.78 2.66 9.47
N VAL A 117 2.55 1.53 10.15
CA VAL A 117 2.78 1.38 11.59
C VAL A 117 4.00 0.49 11.81
N ALA A 118 5.10 1.08 12.27
CA ALA A 118 6.24 0.36 12.79
C ALA A 118 5.96 -0.02 14.25
N GLN A 119 5.34 -1.18 14.44
CA GLN A 119 5.05 -1.72 15.77
C GLN A 119 6.34 -2.03 16.53
N ARG A 120 6.44 -1.60 17.80
CA ARG A 120 7.61 -1.83 18.64
C ARG A 120 7.17 -2.28 20.03
N TRP A 121 7.98 -3.11 20.66
CA TRP A 121 7.83 -3.35 22.09
C TRP A 121 8.65 -2.33 22.89
N PRO A 122 8.08 -1.71 23.93
CA PRO A 122 6.65 -1.67 24.26
C PRO A 122 5.83 -0.72 23.35
N GLN A 123 4.52 -0.95 23.22
CA GLN A 123 3.66 -0.37 22.16
C GLN A 123 3.66 1.17 22.09
N TRP A 124 3.94 1.88 23.18
CA TRP A 124 4.09 3.35 23.17
C TRP A 124 5.33 3.84 22.41
N ARG A 125 6.25 2.95 22.05
CA ARG A 125 7.42 3.24 21.21
C ARG A 125 7.12 3.08 19.72
N SER A 126 5.95 2.56 19.37
CA SER A 126 5.55 2.42 17.99
C SER A 126 5.59 3.78 17.28
N ARG A 127 5.87 3.73 15.99
CA ARG A 127 5.93 4.90 15.12
C ARG A 127 4.93 4.72 14.01
N VAL A 128 4.27 5.81 13.64
CA VAL A 128 3.25 5.81 12.62
C VAL A 128 3.55 6.93 11.64
N ILE A 129 3.48 6.60 10.36
CA ILE A 129 3.38 7.59 9.28
C ILE A 129 1.97 7.48 8.74
N SER A 130 1.29 8.61 8.61
CA SER A 130 0.00 8.70 7.92
C SER A 130 0.22 9.48 6.64
N TYR A 131 -0.06 8.85 5.50
CA TYR A 131 -0.09 9.51 4.21
C TYR A 131 -1.55 9.68 3.79
N VAL A 132 -1.94 10.92 3.50
CA VAL A 132 -3.35 11.30 3.38
C VAL A 132 -3.61 12.01 2.06
N TRP A 133 -4.83 11.85 1.54
CA TRP A 133 -5.36 12.83 0.59
C TRP A 133 -5.83 14.04 1.39
N SER A 134 -5.07 15.13 1.40
CA SER A 134 -5.50 16.35 2.10
C SER A 134 -6.63 17.06 1.36
N ASN A 135 -7.59 17.56 2.11
CA ASN A 135 -8.68 18.40 1.63
C ASN A 135 -8.21 19.80 1.21
N ALA A 136 -7.18 20.35 1.88
CA ALA A 136 -6.77 21.75 1.69
C ALA A 136 -5.26 22.04 1.71
N GLN A 137 -4.41 21.13 2.21
CA GLN A 137 -2.96 21.35 2.27
C GLN A 137 -2.32 21.13 0.89
N PRO A 138 -1.27 21.91 0.56
CA PRO A 138 -0.45 21.66 -0.63
C PRO A 138 0.20 20.27 -0.59
N VAL A 139 0.37 19.66 -1.76
CA VAL A 139 1.11 18.41 -1.92
C VAL A 139 2.53 18.56 -1.36
N GLY A 140 2.97 17.56 -0.59
CA GLY A 140 4.29 17.55 0.06
C GLY A 140 4.32 18.24 1.43
N SER A 141 3.20 18.77 1.92
CA SER A 141 3.10 19.28 3.29
C SER A 141 3.21 18.14 4.31
N ASP A 142 3.86 18.43 5.45
CA ASP A 142 3.89 17.56 6.62
C ASP A 142 3.50 18.33 7.90
N TRP A 143 2.88 17.63 8.84
CA TRP A 143 2.54 18.16 10.16
C TRP A 143 2.43 17.02 11.18
N PRO A 144 2.63 17.30 12.48
CA PRO A 144 2.37 16.33 13.53
C PRO A 144 0.89 15.89 13.54
N ASN A 145 0.64 14.62 13.86
CA ASN A 145 -0.73 14.15 14.07
C ASN A 145 -1.38 14.93 15.22
N ALA A 146 -2.67 15.26 15.09
CA ALA A 146 -3.39 16.12 16.02
C ALA A 146 -3.78 15.44 17.37
N PHE A 147 -3.30 14.22 17.63
CA PHE A 147 -3.57 13.40 18.82
C PHE A 147 -2.31 13.03 19.61
#